data_AF-A0A537IUP7-F1
#
_entry.id   AF-A0A537IUP7-F1
#
_cell.length_a   1.000
_cell.length_b   1.000
_cell.length_c   1.000
_cell.angle_alpha   90.00
_cell.angle_beta   90.00
_cell.angle_gamma   90.00
#
_symmetry.space_group_name_H-M   'P 1'
#
loop_
_entity.id
_entity.type
_entity.pdbx_description
1 polymer ?
#
loop_
_entity_poly.entity_id
_entity_poly.type
_entity_poly.pdbx_seq_one_letter_code
_entity_poly.pdbx_strand_id
1 'polypeptide(L)'
;MENYSPDNPLIPGEISATTEANIIPPKPSAEEPKSKVNILMRSISSLALYLVIGYYIFHSFEMLLLITAIVVFHEMGHFIAMKAFRYKDLGIFFIPLLGAYVSGSKREVSQKESAIILLAGPLPGIVLGAVFFIWQLKDQGISLAGIRLENISLLLMFLNIINLIPVYPLDGGQLLNRVFFNEESWLSKGFVILSAAFLIWVALFASEQKLYVLLLFPAMMLLRMFGDSRLNAIEKKVESTGINLDTSYEELPDEDYWKIRNIVIAEHPSFKDVPPTPPYEYHYKEDKIMTTIQGLLHRHLIQDVSVAGKIFIFIIWATAFASPWLLNVDMSRYLRLFGF
;
A
#
# COMPACT_ATOMS: atom_id res chain seq x y z
N MET A 1 -52.29 55.17 -65.03
CA MET A 1 -50.88 55.00 -64.62
C MET A 1 -50.65 55.91 -63.42
N GLU A 2 -49.94 55.38 -62.41
CA GLU A 2 -49.46 56.02 -61.17
C GLU A 2 -50.48 56.37 -60.05
N ASN A 3 -50.26 55.82 -58.85
CA ASN A 3 -49.85 56.58 -57.66
C ASN A 3 -49.46 55.68 -56.45
N TYR A 4 -48.81 56.31 -55.45
CA TYR A 4 -47.80 55.81 -54.50
C TYR A 4 -48.29 55.61 -53.03
N SER A 5 -47.71 54.61 -52.30
CA SER A 5 -47.59 54.36 -50.82
C SER A 5 -48.80 54.09 -49.90
N PRO A 6 -48.65 53.61 -48.62
CA PRO A 6 -47.61 52.79 -47.92
C PRO A 6 -48.15 51.73 -46.88
N ASP A 7 -47.22 51.06 -46.16
CA ASP A 7 -47.30 50.44 -44.80
C ASP A 7 -48.05 49.12 -44.51
N ASN A 8 -47.32 48.04 -44.12
CA ASN A 8 -46.96 47.65 -42.73
C ASN A 8 -46.32 46.23 -42.71
N PRO A 9 -45.69 45.73 -41.62
CA PRO A 9 -44.26 45.57 -41.50
C PRO A 9 -43.77 44.10 -41.47
N LEU A 10 -42.44 43.97 -41.59
CA LEU A 10 -41.63 42.77 -41.40
C LEU A 10 -41.90 42.06 -40.05
N ILE A 11 -42.22 40.77 -40.10
CA ILE A 11 -41.87 39.82 -39.03
C ILE A 11 -41.04 38.70 -39.64
N PRO A 12 -39.71 38.75 -39.48
CA PRO A 12 -38.94 37.52 -39.46
C PRO A 12 -37.91 37.54 -38.32
N GLY A 13 -38.00 36.57 -37.42
CA GLY A 13 -36.93 36.33 -36.47
C GLY A 13 -37.32 35.59 -35.19
N GLU A 14 -38.09 34.50 -35.27
CA GLU A 14 -37.87 33.42 -34.30
C GLU A 14 -36.48 32.86 -34.60
N ILE A 15 -35.48 33.43 -33.93
CA ILE A 15 -34.18 32.79 -33.77
C ILE A 15 -34.50 31.57 -32.92
N SER A 16 -34.70 30.43 -33.58
CA SER A 16 -34.59 29.11 -32.99
C SER A 16 -33.24 29.09 -32.29
N ALA A 17 -33.25 29.35 -30.98
CA ALA A 17 -32.18 29.01 -30.08
C ALA A 17 -32.09 27.48 -30.14
N THR A 18 -31.28 26.99 -31.08
CA THR A 18 -30.81 25.61 -31.09
C THR A 18 -30.17 25.40 -29.73
N THR A 19 -30.88 24.68 -28.88
CA THR A 19 -30.36 24.12 -27.65
C THR A 19 -29.19 23.25 -28.10
N GLU A 20 -27.96 23.77 -28.01
CA GLU A 20 -26.77 22.95 -28.11
C GLU A 20 -26.92 21.90 -27.01
N ALA A 21 -27.32 20.70 -27.39
CA ALA A 21 -27.26 19.56 -26.50
C ALA A 21 -25.79 19.47 -26.10
N ASN A 22 -25.48 19.75 -24.83
CA ASN A 22 -24.16 19.55 -24.26
C ASN A 22 -23.82 18.06 -24.40
N ILE A 23 -23.19 17.67 -25.51
CA ILE A 23 -22.73 16.30 -25.74
C ILE A 23 -21.56 16.10 -24.78
N ILE A 24 -21.82 15.36 -23.71
CA ILE A 24 -20.79 14.98 -22.74
C ILE A 24 -19.89 13.95 -23.45
N PRO A 25 -18.58 14.22 -23.63
CA PRO A 25 -17.67 13.26 -24.22
C PRO A 25 -17.47 12.07 -23.27
N PRO A 26 -17.10 10.89 -23.80
CA PRO A 26 -16.85 9.72 -22.96
C PRO A 26 -15.73 9.99 -21.95
N LYS A 27 -15.71 9.29 -20.82
CA LYS A 27 -14.55 9.36 -19.91
C LYS A 27 -13.31 8.78 -20.60
N PRO A 28 -12.09 9.22 -20.23
CA PRO A 28 -10.85 8.65 -20.76
C PRO A 28 -10.78 7.14 -20.51
N SER A 29 -10.33 6.38 -21.50
CA SER A 29 -10.07 4.95 -21.32
C SER A 29 -8.91 4.75 -20.36
N ALA A 30 -9.08 3.91 -19.34
CA ALA A 30 -7.96 3.49 -18.51
C ALA A 30 -6.92 2.78 -19.39
N GLU A 31 -5.64 3.16 -19.26
CA GLU A 31 -4.54 2.40 -19.88
C GLU A 31 -4.66 0.92 -19.48
N GLU A 32 -4.40 0.00 -20.43
CA GLU A 32 -4.45 -1.43 -20.15
C GLU A 32 -3.59 -1.79 -18.92
N PRO A 33 -4.03 -2.77 -18.11
CA PRO A 33 -3.29 -3.19 -16.92
C PRO A 33 -1.83 -3.46 -17.29
N LYS A 34 -0.92 -2.89 -16.49
CA LYS A 34 0.55 -3.00 -16.69
C LYS A 34 0.89 -4.44 -17.06
N SER A 35 1.42 -4.64 -18.26
CA SER A 35 1.70 -5.98 -18.76
C SER A 35 2.50 -6.78 -17.72
N LYS A 36 2.27 -8.09 -17.61
CA LYS A 36 3.02 -8.97 -16.70
C LYS A 36 4.55 -8.83 -16.89
N VAL A 37 4.97 -8.53 -18.11
CA VAL A 37 6.36 -8.25 -18.49
C VAL A 37 6.89 -7.00 -17.77
N ASN A 38 6.12 -5.92 -17.68
CA ASN A 38 6.53 -4.69 -17.00
C ASN A 38 6.68 -4.87 -15.48
N ILE A 39 5.82 -5.67 -14.85
CA ILE A 39 5.92 -5.98 -13.41
C ILE A 39 7.19 -6.80 -13.14
N LEU A 40 7.40 -7.87 -13.92
CA LEU A 40 8.57 -8.74 -13.77
C LEU A 40 9.89 -7.97 -13.97
N MET A 41 9.96 -7.13 -15.01
CA MET A 41 11.16 -6.31 -15.26
C MET A 41 11.46 -5.38 -14.09
N ARG A 42 10.44 -4.70 -13.54
CA ARG A 42 10.61 -3.85 -12.36
C ARG A 42 11.06 -4.63 -11.14
N SER A 43 10.51 -5.83 -10.91
CA SER A 43 10.94 -6.74 -9.84
C SER A 43 12.42 -7.12 -9.98
N ILE A 44 12.84 -7.57 -11.17
CA ILE A 44 14.23 -7.95 -11.45
C ILE A 44 15.17 -6.76 -11.28
N SER A 45 14.82 -5.59 -11.83
CA SER A 45 15.62 -4.37 -11.68
C SER A 45 15.75 -3.94 -10.22
N SER A 46 14.66 -4.05 -9.44
CA SER A 46 14.68 -3.72 -8.01
C SER A 46 15.55 -4.69 -7.20
N LEU A 47 15.51 -6.00 -7.51
CA LEU A 47 16.36 -7.01 -6.88
C LEU A 47 17.83 -6.79 -7.22
N ALA A 48 18.15 -6.51 -8.49
CA ALA A 48 19.51 -6.21 -8.91
C ALA A 48 20.08 -5.00 -8.14
N LEU A 49 19.31 -3.92 -8.03
CA LEU A 49 19.71 -2.73 -7.29
C LEU A 49 19.90 -3.03 -5.79
N TYR A 50 18.98 -3.79 -5.19
CA TYR A 50 19.07 -4.24 -3.81
C TYR A 50 20.36 -5.04 -3.54
N LEU A 51 20.70 -5.98 -4.43
CA LEU A 51 21.89 -6.82 -4.29
C LEU A 51 23.18 -6.01 -4.47
N VAL A 52 23.23 -5.11 -5.45
CA VAL A 52 24.40 -4.25 -5.68
C VAL A 52 24.67 -3.37 -4.46
N ILE A 53 23.67 -2.62 -4.00
CA ILE A 53 23.81 -1.73 -2.84
C ILE A 53 24.09 -2.53 -1.56
N GLY A 54 23.41 -3.66 -1.38
CA GLY A 54 23.61 -4.54 -0.24
C GLY A 54 25.04 -5.08 -0.17
N TYR A 55 25.62 -5.47 -1.30
CA TYR A 55 27.00 -5.96 -1.34
C TYR A 55 28.01 -4.91 -0.89
N TYR A 56 27.84 -3.65 -1.32
CA TYR A 56 28.67 -2.52 -0.90
C TYR A 56 28.59 -2.20 0.60
N ILE A 57 27.55 -2.67 1.30
CA ILE A 57 27.36 -2.38 2.73
C ILE A 57 27.76 -3.58 3.59
N PHE A 58 27.26 -4.78 3.29
CA PHE A 58 27.53 -5.96 4.10
C PHE A 58 28.93 -6.54 3.89
N HIS A 59 29.57 -6.27 2.75
CA HIS A 59 30.89 -6.82 2.39
C HIS A 59 30.99 -8.36 2.50
N SER A 60 29.84 -9.05 2.54
CA SER A 60 29.72 -10.50 2.67
C SER A 60 28.60 -10.99 1.77
N PHE A 61 28.98 -11.72 0.72
CA PHE A 61 28.03 -12.24 -0.26
C PHE A 61 27.13 -13.33 0.33
N GLU A 62 27.67 -14.21 1.19
CA GLU A 62 26.91 -15.27 1.86
C GLU A 62 25.81 -14.71 2.75
N MET A 63 26.14 -13.71 3.59
CA MET A 63 25.16 -13.07 4.47
C MET A 63 24.09 -12.31 3.68
N LEU A 64 24.49 -11.59 2.63
CA LEU A 64 23.55 -10.90 1.74
C LEU A 64 22.58 -11.88 1.09
N LEU A 65 23.07 -13.00 0.54
CA LEU A 65 22.21 -14.02 -0.06
C LEU A 65 21.28 -14.66 0.96
N LEU A 66 21.76 -14.94 2.18
CA LEU A 66 20.92 -15.51 3.24
C LEU A 66 19.80 -14.55 3.64
N ILE A 67 20.11 -13.28 3.90
CA ILE A 67 19.10 -12.25 4.23
C ILE A 67 18.11 -12.12 3.08
N THR A 68 18.60 -12.06 1.82
CA THR A 68 17.74 -12.00 0.63
C THR A 68 16.81 -13.19 0.56
N ALA A 69 17.31 -14.42 0.79
CA ALA A 69 16.51 -15.63 0.76
C ALA A 69 15.41 -15.62 1.84
N ILE A 70 15.71 -15.13 3.05
CA ILE A 70 14.74 -15.01 4.13
C ILE A 70 13.66 -13.97 3.80
N VAL A 71 14.06 -12.80 3.27
CA VAL A 71 13.12 -11.76 2.85
C VAL A 71 12.24 -12.26 1.70
N VAL A 72 12.81 -12.93 0.69
CA VAL A 72 12.05 -13.54 -0.40
C VAL A 72 11.06 -14.57 0.13
N PHE A 73 11.48 -15.42 1.06
CA PHE A 73 10.62 -16.44 1.67
C PHE A 73 9.45 -15.80 2.43
N HIS A 74 9.72 -14.73 3.17
CA HIS A 74 8.71 -13.92 3.85
C HIS A 74 7.72 -13.30 2.87
N GLU A 75 8.19 -12.57 1.86
CA GLU A 75 7.32 -11.95 0.85
C GLU A 75 6.53 -12.98 0.03
N MET A 76 7.11 -14.17 -0.20
CA MET A 76 6.42 -15.26 -0.87
C MET A 76 5.19 -15.71 -0.08
N GLY A 77 5.24 -15.66 1.26
CA GLY A 77 4.10 -15.91 2.14
C GLY A 77 2.95 -14.94 1.87
N HIS A 78 3.25 -13.63 1.86
CA HIS A 78 2.27 -12.60 1.48
C HIS A 78 1.74 -12.79 0.06
N PHE A 79 2.63 -13.06 -0.90
CA PHE A 79 2.28 -13.25 -2.31
C PHE A 79 1.32 -14.43 -2.51
N ILE A 80 1.62 -15.58 -1.90
CA ILE A 80 0.77 -16.78 -1.98
C ILE A 80 -0.59 -16.50 -1.35
N ALA A 81 -0.64 -15.86 -0.18
CA ALA A 81 -1.90 -15.51 0.47
C ALA A 81 -2.74 -14.54 -0.38
N MET A 82 -2.13 -13.47 -0.91
CA MET A 82 -2.80 -12.53 -1.80
C MET A 82 -3.32 -13.22 -3.07
N LYS A 83 -2.53 -14.13 -3.66
CA LYS A 83 -2.95 -14.93 -4.82
C LYS A 83 -4.13 -15.84 -4.49
N ALA A 84 -4.13 -16.48 -3.33
CA ALA A 84 -5.24 -17.30 -2.85
C ALA A 84 -6.54 -16.48 -2.67
N PHE A 85 -6.43 -15.23 -2.23
CA PHE A 85 -7.54 -14.28 -2.11
C PHE A 85 -7.84 -13.48 -3.39
N ARG A 86 -7.30 -13.91 -4.54
CA ARG A 86 -7.59 -13.38 -5.88
C ARG A 86 -7.23 -11.90 -6.07
N TYR A 87 -6.17 -11.43 -5.42
CA TYR A 87 -5.59 -10.13 -5.75
C TYR A 87 -5.05 -10.13 -7.19
N LYS A 88 -5.17 -8.99 -7.86
CA LYS A 88 -4.66 -8.74 -9.22
C LYS A 88 -3.33 -7.97 -9.16
N ASP A 89 -2.64 -7.92 -10.30
CA ASP A 89 -1.40 -7.14 -10.50
C ASP A 89 -0.31 -7.44 -9.46
N LEU A 90 -0.17 -8.72 -9.10
CA LEU A 90 0.77 -9.16 -8.08
C LEU A 90 2.22 -9.01 -8.54
N GLY A 91 3.05 -8.42 -7.68
CA GLY A 91 4.47 -8.24 -7.90
C GLY A 91 5.23 -8.15 -6.59
N ILE A 92 6.48 -8.59 -6.58
CA ILE A 92 7.40 -8.45 -5.44
C ILE A 92 8.45 -7.41 -5.82
N PHE A 93 8.65 -6.40 -4.99
CA PHE A 93 9.61 -5.33 -5.24
C PHE A 93 10.58 -5.20 -4.08
N PHE A 94 11.85 -5.00 -4.39
CA PHE A 94 12.89 -4.82 -3.40
C PHE A 94 13.19 -3.34 -3.22
N ILE A 95 13.34 -2.92 -1.97
CA ILE A 95 13.78 -1.58 -1.61
C ILE A 95 15.17 -1.72 -0.98
N PRO A 96 16.22 -1.17 -1.61
CA PRO A 96 17.57 -1.22 -1.06
C PRO A 96 17.59 -0.78 0.40
N LEU A 97 18.27 -1.58 1.24
CA LEU A 97 18.47 -1.33 2.68
C LEU A 97 17.22 -1.42 3.57
N LEU A 98 16.02 -1.52 2.98
CA LEU A 98 14.78 -1.61 3.74
C LEU A 98 14.19 -3.02 3.71
N GLY A 99 14.29 -3.72 2.57
CA GLY A 99 13.75 -5.08 2.42
C GLY A 99 13.02 -5.26 1.10
N ALA A 100 11.85 -5.89 1.14
CA ALA A 100 10.98 -6.05 -0.01
C ALA A 100 9.52 -5.82 0.40
N TYR A 101 8.62 -5.76 -0.58
CA TYR A 101 7.19 -5.73 -0.35
C TYR A 101 6.45 -6.39 -1.51
N VAL A 102 5.29 -6.97 -1.22
CA VAL A 102 4.34 -7.42 -2.24
C VAL A 102 3.34 -6.30 -2.59
N SER A 103 3.23 -5.99 -3.88
CA SER A 103 2.14 -5.17 -4.40
C SER A 103 1.00 -6.05 -4.90
N GLY A 104 -0.24 -5.62 -4.68
CA GLY A 104 -1.42 -6.23 -5.29
C GLY A 104 -2.62 -5.30 -5.18
N SER A 105 -3.58 -5.48 -6.08
CA SER A 105 -4.83 -4.72 -6.11
C SER A 105 -6.03 -5.65 -5.88
N LYS A 106 -6.91 -5.25 -4.98
CA LYS A 106 -8.24 -5.86 -4.78
C LYS A 106 -9.19 -4.76 -4.35
N ARG A 107 -10.43 -4.81 -4.86
CA ARG A 107 -11.46 -3.79 -4.60
C ARG A 107 -11.99 -3.89 -3.18
N GLU A 108 -12.44 -5.09 -2.79
CA GLU A 108 -12.90 -5.36 -1.44
C GLU A 108 -11.87 -6.22 -0.71
N VAL A 109 -11.45 -5.75 0.45
CA VAL A 109 -10.51 -6.49 1.29
C VAL A 109 -11.21 -6.81 2.61
N SER A 110 -11.26 -8.09 2.99
CA SER A 110 -11.80 -8.48 4.30
C SER A 110 -10.75 -8.31 5.40
N GLN A 111 -11.19 -8.03 6.63
CA GLN A 111 -10.31 -8.03 7.80
C GLN A 111 -9.67 -9.40 8.03
N LYS A 112 -10.42 -10.49 7.85
CA LYS A 112 -9.89 -11.86 7.93
C LYS A 112 -8.81 -12.11 6.88
N GLU A 113 -9.07 -11.72 5.64
CA GLU A 113 -8.10 -11.86 4.55
C GLU A 113 -6.83 -11.07 4.85
N SER A 114 -6.97 -9.82 5.30
CA SER A 114 -5.83 -8.99 5.72
C SER A 114 -5.03 -9.65 6.84
N ALA A 115 -5.69 -10.20 7.85
CA ALA A 115 -5.00 -10.87 8.96
C ALA A 115 -4.21 -12.10 8.47
N ILE A 116 -4.80 -12.91 7.61
CA ILE A 116 -4.15 -14.09 7.04
C ILE A 116 -2.96 -13.68 6.16
N ILE A 117 -3.13 -12.68 5.30
CA ILE A 117 -2.05 -12.18 4.44
C ILE A 117 -0.89 -11.67 5.30
N LEU A 118 -1.16 -10.83 6.30
CA LEU A 118 -0.13 -10.21 7.15
C LEU A 118 0.59 -11.23 8.05
N LEU A 119 -0.07 -12.32 8.43
CA LEU A 119 0.56 -13.41 9.18
C LEU A 119 1.27 -14.43 8.27
N ALA A 120 0.87 -14.54 6.99
CA ALA A 120 1.44 -15.50 6.05
C ALA A 120 2.90 -15.22 5.69
N GLY A 121 3.37 -13.97 5.81
CA GLY A 121 4.80 -13.64 5.68
C GLY A 121 5.63 -14.09 6.89
N PRO A 122 5.34 -13.57 8.11
CA PRO A 122 6.17 -13.82 9.28
C PRO A 122 6.06 -15.25 9.85
N LEU A 123 4.86 -15.86 9.88
CA LEU A 123 4.66 -17.14 10.57
C LEU A 123 5.49 -18.29 9.99
N PRO A 124 5.54 -18.52 8.66
CA PRO A 124 6.36 -19.60 8.11
C PRO A 124 7.83 -19.45 8.46
N GLY A 125 8.36 -18.22 8.46
CA GLY A 125 9.75 -17.95 8.81
C GLY A 125 10.05 -18.21 10.28
N ILE A 126 9.14 -17.84 11.18
CA ILE A 126 9.25 -18.13 12.63
C ILE A 126 9.20 -19.63 12.88
N VAL A 127 8.24 -20.34 12.29
CA VAL A 127 8.09 -21.79 12.44
C VAL A 127 9.34 -22.51 11.94
N LEU A 128 9.83 -22.16 10.76
CA LEU A 128 11.03 -22.77 10.19
C LEU A 128 12.26 -22.47 11.04
N GLY A 129 12.42 -21.23 11.52
CA GLY A 129 13.48 -20.83 12.42
C GLY A 129 13.45 -21.62 13.74
N ALA A 130 12.28 -21.79 14.35
CA ALA A 130 12.08 -22.59 15.55
C ALA A 130 12.46 -24.07 15.33
N VAL A 131 12.04 -24.67 14.21
CA VAL A 131 12.39 -26.04 13.85
C VAL A 131 13.91 -26.21 13.70
N PHE A 132 14.56 -25.28 13.00
CA PHE A 132 16.02 -25.30 12.82
C PHE A 132 16.77 -25.09 14.14
N PHE A 133 16.27 -24.23 15.02
CA PHE A 133 16.83 -24.03 16.35
C PHE A 133 16.76 -25.32 17.17
N ILE A 134 15.59 -25.97 17.24
CA ILE A 134 15.41 -27.24 17.98
C ILE A 134 16.29 -28.35 17.39
N TRP A 135 16.48 -28.37 16.07
CA TRP A 135 17.35 -29.35 15.42
C TRP A 135 18.83 -29.13 15.77
N GLN A 136 19.29 -27.88 15.74
CA GLN A 136 20.66 -27.52 16.13
C GLN A 136 20.99 -27.92 17.58
N LEU A 137 20.01 -27.95 18.49
CA LEU A 137 20.22 -28.41 19.87
C LEU A 137 20.58 -29.91 19.95
N LYS A 138 20.19 -30.70 18.95
CA LYS A 138 20.48 -32.15 18.87
C LYS A 138 21.79 -32.44 18.16
N ASP A 139 22.12 -31.66 17.13
CA ASP A 139 23.34 -31.82 16.34
C ASP A 139 23.92 -30.45 16.00
N GLN A 140 25.05 -30.13 16.66
CA GLN A 140 25.63 -28.80 16.60
C GLN A 140 26.47 -28.53 15.34
N GLY A 141 26.76 -29.57 14.55
CA GLY A 141 27.63 -29.52 13.37
C GLY A 141 26.90 -29.25 12.06
N ILE A 142 25.56 -29.14 12.07
CA ILE A 142 24.79 -28.99 10.84
C ILE A 142 25.04 -27.62 10.22
N SER A 143 25.43 -27.65 8.95
CA SER A 143 25.53 -26.45 8.12
C SER A 143 24.76 -26.68 6.82
N LEU A 144 24.14 -25.60 6.33
CA LEU A 144 23.47 -25.58 5.04
C LEU A 144 24.15 -24.52 4.18
N ALA A 145 24.65 -24.93 3.01
CA ALA A 145 25.39 -24.05 2.10
C ALA A 145 26.56 -23.28 2.77
N GLY A 146 27.27 -23.94 3.70
CA GLY A 146 28.40 -23.35 4.42
C GLY A 146 28.02 -22.49 5.65
N ILE A 147 26.73 -22.25 5.89
CA ILE A 147 26.25 -21.45 7.01
C ILE A 147 25.73 -22.37 8.11
N ARG A 148 26.18 -22.16 9.36
CA ARG A 148 25.70 -22.92 10.53
C ARG A 148 24.19 -22.78 10.68
N LEU A 149 23.50 -23.90 10.94
CA LEU A 149 22.05 -23.94 11.08
C LEU A 149 21.55 -22.99 12.20
N GLU A 150 22.33 -22.84 13.27
CA GLU A 150 22.11 -21.84 14.32
C GLU A 150 21.92 -20.43 13.73
N ASN A 151 22.83 -19.97 12.86
CA ASN A 151 22.76 -18.61 12.29
C ASN A 151 21.53 -18.45 11.40
N ILE A 152 21.18 -19.49 10.64
CA ILE A 152 19.99 -19.50 9.78
C ILE A 152 18.72 -19.43 10.64
N SER A 153 18.64 -20.24 11.70
CA SER A 153 17.50 -20.23 12.62
C SER A 153 17.30 -18.86 13.28
N LEU A 154 18.38 -18.26 13.79
CA LEU A 154 18.32 -16.98 14.47
C LEU A 154 17.95 -15.84 13.52
N LEU A 155 18.50 -15.81 12.30
CA LEU A 155 18.13 -14.80 11.29
C LEU A 155 16.69 -14.97 10.82
N LEU A 156 16.22 -16.20 10.60
CA LEU A 156 14.82 -16.48 10.27
C LEU A 156 13.89 -15.95 11.35
N MET A 157 14.17 -16.27 12.62
CA MET A 157 13.34 -15.76 13.73
C MET A 157 13.44 -14.25 13.85
N PHE A 158 14.65 -13.68 13.83
CA PHE A 158 14.88 -12.25 14.02
C PHE A 158 14.15 -11.38 12.98
N LEU A 159 14.35 -11.66 11.69
CA LEU A 159 13.75 -10.86 10.62
C LEU A 159 12.22 -10.94 10.62
N ASN A 160 11.66 -12.12 10.88
CA ASN A 160 10.20 -12.29 10.90
C ASN A 160 9.56 -11.73 12.19
N ILE A 161 10.26 -11.77 13.33
CA ILE A 161 9.76 -11.19 14.59
C ILE A 161 9.80 -9.67 14.57
N ILE A 162 10.83 -9.07 13.96
CA ILE A 162 10.83 -7.62 13.71
C ILE A 162 9.57 -7.22 12.96
N ASN A 163 9.19 -7.96 11.91
CA ASN A 163 7.97 -7.68 11.18
C ASN A 163 6.69 -7.87 12.02
N LEU A 164 6.72 -8.61 13.12
CA LEU A 164 5.58 -8.73 14.06
C LEU A 164 5.53 -7.63 15.13
N ILE A 165 6.53 -6.75 15.24
CA ILE A 165 6.50 -5.63 16.19
C ILE A 165 5.24 -4.77 15.93
N PRO A 166 4.52 -4.34 16.99
CA PRO A 166 3.28 -3.57 16.87
C PRO A 166 3.54 -2.10 16.50
N VAL A 167 4.25 -1.87 15.40
CA VAL A 167 4.66 -0.55 14.90
C VAL A 167 4.35 -0.49 13.41
N TYR A 168 3.51 0.45 12.98
CA TYR A 168 3.28 0.69 11.56
C TYR A 168 4.56 1.25 10.92
N PRO A 169 5.01 0.78 9.74
CA PRO A 169 4.30 -0.03 8.75
C PRO A 169 4.65 -1.53 8.76
N LEU A 170 5.26 -2.05 9.84
CA LEU A 170 5.57 -3.49 9.95
C LEU A 170 4.29 -4.32 9.96
N ASP A 171 4.37 -5.60 9.60
CA ASP A 171 3.19 -6.46 9.46
C ASP A 171 2.35 -6.56 10.74
N GLY A 172 2.99 -6.62 11.91
CA GLY A 172 2.34 -6.62 13.21
C GLY A 172 1.59 -5.31 13.46
N GLY A 173 2.18 -4.17 13.10
CA GLY A 173 1.51 -2.87 13.16
C GLY A 173 0.35 -2.77 12.19
N GLN A 174 0.50 -3.24 10.95
CA GLN A 174 -0.58 -3.31 9.96
C GLN A 174 -1.70 -4.25 10.42
N LEU A 175 -1.36 -5.38 11.04
CA LEU A 175 -2.31 -6.38 11.54
C LEU A 175 -3.17 -5.77 12.63
N LEU A 176 -2.53 -5.12 13.62
CA LEU A 176 -3.23 -4.44 14.69
C LEU A 176 -4.14 -3.33 14.13
N ASN A 177 -3.63 -2.51 13.21
CA ASN A 177 -4.39 -1.42 12.64
C ASN A 177 -5.63 -1.89 11.88
N ARG A 178 -5.51 -2.94 11.06
CA ARG A 178 -6.62 -3.43 10.23
C ARG A 178 -7.65 -4.27 10.99
N VAL A 179 -7.23 -5.03 11.99
CA VAL A 179 -8.12 -5.95 12.73
C VAL A 179 -8.78 -5.28 13.93
N PHE A 180 -8.06 -4.40 14.63
CA PHE A 180 -8.50 -3.84 15.91
C PHE A 180 -8.94 -2.38 15.82
N PHE A 181 -8.47 -1.63 14.82
CA PHE A 181 -8.88 -0.25 14.61
C PHE A 181 -9.73 -0.10 13.34
N ASN A 182 -10.50 0.98 13.28
CA ASN A 182 -11.15 1.40 12.04
C ASN A 182 -10.15 2.31 11.32
N GLU A 183 -9.89 2.08 10.03
CA GLU A 183 -8.83 2.76 9.28
C GLU A 183 -8.96 4.30 9.34
N GLU A 184 -10.20 4.80 9.28
CA GLU A 184 -10.50 6.23 9.37
C GLU A 184 -10.55 6.81 10.80
N SER A 185 -10.51 5.95 11.83
CA SER A 185 -10.63 6.41 13.21
C SER A 185 -9.44 7.24 13.66
N TRP A 186 -9.69 8.15 14.60
CA TRP A 186 -8.63 8.89 15.27
C TRP A 186 -7.63 7.98 16.01
N LEU A 187 -8.06 6.78 16.42
CA LEU A 187 -7.21 5.75 17.03
C LEU A 187 -6.17 5.21 16.04
N SER A 188 -6.60 4.86 14.82
CA SER A 188 -5.70 4.44 13.73
C SER A 188 -4.66 5.52 13.42
N LYS A 189 -5.09 6.78 13.28
CA LYS A 189 -4.19 7.92 13.05
C LYS A 189 -3.20 8.13 14.22
N GLY A 190 -3.69 8.06 15.46
CA GLY A 190 -2.86 8.16 16.66
C GLY A 190 -1.82 7.04 16.73
N PHE A 191 -2.21 5.81 16.39
CA PHE A 191 -1.31 4.66 16.34
C PHE A 191 -0.21 4.82 15.28
N VAL A 192 -0.54 5.34 14.09
CA VAL A 192 0.43 5.65 13.03
C VAL A 192 1.42 6.74 13.48
N ILE A 193 0.94 7.81 14.14
CA ILE A 193 1.80 8.88 14.67
C ILE A 193 2.73 8.35 15.76
N LEU A 194 2.20 7.55 16.69
CA LEU A 194 2.99 6.94 17.76
C LEU A 194 4.06 6.00 17.20
N SER A 195 3.69 5.20 16.19
CA SER A 195 4.62 4.33 15.46
C SER A 195 5.73 5.14 14.79
N ALA A 196 5.39 6.25 14.13
CA ALA A 196 6.37 7.13 13.50
C ALA A 196 7.32 7.75 14.55
N ALA A 197 6.79 8.23 15.67
CA ALA A 197 7.59 8.79 16.76
C ALA A 197 8.55 7.73 17.36
N PHE A 198 8.07 6.50 17.54
CA PHE A 198 8.89 5.39 18.00
C PHE A 198 10.02 5.07 17.02
N LEU A 199 9.75 4.99 15.71
CA LEU A 199 10.79 4.75 14.70
C LEU A 199 11.83 5.88 14.65
N ILE A 200 11.42 7.15 14.81
CA ILE A 200 12.35 8.28 14.92
C ILE A 200 13.22 8.13 16.17
N TRP A 201 12.62 7.77 17.31
CA TRP A 201 13.37 7.55 18.55
C TRP A 201 14.39 6.41 18.39
N VAL A 202 13.98 5.29 17.79
CA VAL A 202 14.88 4.17 17.52
C VAL A 202 16.04 4.59 16.62
N ALA A 203 15.74 5.31 15.53
CA ALA A 203 16.74 5.75 14.55
C ALA A 203 17.80 6.68 15.16
N LEU A 204 17.40 7.55 16.10
CA LEU A 204 18.24 8.63 16.61
C LEU A 204 18.83 8.37 17.99
N PHE A 205 18.23 7.53 18.83
CA PHE A 205 18.60 7.45 20.25
C PHE A 205 18.78 6.03 20.78
N ALA A 206 18.11 5.02 20.23
CA ALA A 206 18.08 3.70 20.84
C ALA A 206 19.32 2.84 20.55
N SER A 207 20.04 3.10 19.44
CA SER A 207 21.29 2.42 19.10
C SER A 207 22.50 3.34 19.28
N GLU A 208 23.64 2.75 19.66
CA GLU A 208 24.95 3.42 19.63
C GLU A 208 25.26 4.00 18.25
N GLN A 209 24.85 3.29 17.19
CA GLN A 209 24.98 3.73 15.81
C GLN A 209 23.68 4.36 15.32
N LYS A 210 23.77 5.51 14.66
CA LYS A 210 22.58 6.19 14.14
C LYS A 210 22.05 5.46 12.90
N LEU A 211 20.82 4.95 13.00
CA LEU A 211 20.13 4.21 11.92
C LEU A 211 19.33 5.18 11.05
N TYR A 212 20.01 6.15 10.42
CA TYR A 212 19.34 7.21 9.64
C TYR A 212 18.45 6.69 8.51
N VAL A 213 18.78 5.53 7.93
CA VAL A 213 17.96 4.87 6.90
C VAL A 213 16.54 4.58 7.39
N LEU A 214 16.36 4.30 8.68
CA LEU A 214 15.04 4.04 9.27
C LEU A 214 14.12 5.27 9.25
N LEU A 215 14.66 6.49 9.15
CA LEU A 215 13.88 7.74 9.05
C LEU A 215 13.03 7.83 7.76
N LEU A 216 13.33 7.01 6.75
CA LEU A 216 12.51 6.93 5.54
C LEU A 216 11.08 6.45 5.83
N PHE A 217 10.92 5.50 6.75
CA PHE A 217 9.59 4.98 7.12
C PHE A 217 8.66 6.03 7.75
N PRO A 218 9.03 6.72 8.85
CA PRO A 218 8.17 7.74 9.44
C PRO A 218 7.92 8.91 8.46
N ALA A 219 8.90 9.28 7.64
CA ALA A 219 8.69 10.29 6.59
C ALA A 219 7.62 9.84 5.60
N MET A 220 7.72 8.63 5.04
CA MET A 220 6.71 8.08 4.12
C MET A 220 5.33 7.93 4.78
N MET A 221 5.27 7.47 6.03
CA MET A 221 4.01 7.32 6.77
C MET A 221 3.29 8.65 6.97
N LEU A 222 4.01 9.67 7.42
CA LEU A 222 3.43 10.99 7.67
C LEU A 222 2.99 11.64 6.36
N LEU A 223 3.84 11.61 5.32
CA LEU A 223 3.49 12.13 4.00
C LEU A 223 2.23 11.46 3.44
N ARG A 224 2.13 10.13 3.54
CA ARG A 224 0.95 9.36 3.13
C ARG A 224 -0.29 9.77 3.94
N MET A 225 -0.19 9.84 5.26
CA MET A 225 -1.31 10.19 6.14
C MET A 225 -1.89 11.59 5.82
N PHE A 226 -1.05 12.57 5.50
CA PHE A 226 -1.49 13.89 5.06
C PHE A 226 -2.12 13.87 3.66
N GLY A 227 -1.61 13.03 2.75
CA GLY A 227 -2.18 12.81 1.41
C GLY A 227 -3.57 12.18 1.46
N ASP A 228 -3.71 11.07 2.20
CA ASP A 228 -4.96 10.32 2.36
C ASP A 228 -6.04 11.22 2.97
N SER A 229 -5.70 12.01 4.00
CA SER A 229 -6.66 12.95 4.62
C SER A 229 -7.24 13.98 3.64
N ARG A 230 -6.50 14.36 2.59
CA ARG A 230 -6.99 15.24 1.54
C ARG A 230 -7.91 14.51 0.57
N LEU A 231 -7.55 13.29 0.16
CA LEU A 231 -8.38 12.48 -0.73
C LEU A 231 -9.74 12.16 -0.08
N ASN A 232 -9.76 11.78 1.19
CA ASN A 232 -11.02 11.53 1.92
C ASN A 232 -11.90 12.79 2.04
N ALA A 233 -11.31 13.99 2.03
CA ALA A 233 -12.09 15.23 2.02
C ALA A 233 -12.76 15.47 0.65
N ILE A 234 -12.08 15.10 -0.44
CA ILE A 234 -12.63 15.16 -1.80
C ILE A 234 -13.73 14.10 -1.96
N GLU A 235 -13.47 12.87 -1.52
CA GLU A 235 -14.43 11.75 -1.50
C GLU A 235 -15.74 12.15 -0.81
N LYS A 236 -15.68 12.67 0.42
CA LYS A 236 -16.88 13.15 1.14
C LYS A 236 -17.64 14.25 0.39
N LYS A 237 -16.93 15.14 -0.32
CA LYS A 237 -17.57 16.16 -1.16
C LYS A 237 -18.28 15.52 -2.36
N VAL A 238 -17.65 14.55 -3.02
CA VAL A 238 -18.26 13.81 -4.12
C VAL A 238 -19.51 13.05 -3.65
N GLU A 239 -19.44 12.32 -2.54
CA GLU A 239 -20.60 11.62 -1.96
C GLU A 239 -21.73 12.58 -1.61
N SER A 240 -21.41 13.78 -1.10
CA SER A 240 -22.41 14.81 -0.79
C SER A 240 -23.20 15.31 -2.01
N THR A 241 -22.67 15.10 -3.23
CA THR A 241 -23.37 15.39 -4.49
C THR A 241 -24.29 14.25 -4.96
N GLY A 242 -24.36 13.14 -4.21
CA GLY A 242 -25.19 11.98 -4.52
C GLY A 242 -24.57 10.98 -5.50
N ILE A 243 -23.29 11.15 -5.85
CA ILE A 243 -22.55 10.23 -6.73
C ILE A 243 -22.12 9.01 -5.92
N ASN A 244 -22.45 7.82 -6.41
CA ASN A 244 -22.02 6.56 -5.80
C ASN A 244 -20.59 6.23 -6.20
N LEU A 245 -19.67 6.27 -5.23
CA LEU A 245 -18.26 5.93 -5.41
C LEU A 245 -17.98 4.42 -5.26
N ASP A 246 -18.99 3.61 -4.89
CA ASP A 246 -18.90 2.14 -4.78
C ASP A 246 -19.06 1.46 -6.15
N THR A 247 -18.30 1.93 -7.14
CA THR A 247 -18.35 1.43 -8.52
C THR A 247 -16.95 1.24 -9.08
N SER A 248 -16.81 0.42 -10.13
CA SER A 248 -15.54 0.34 -10.87
C SER A 248 -15.37 1.55 -11.78
N TYR A 249 -14.13 1.88 -12.16
CA TYR A 249 -13.91 2.97 -13.10
C TYR A 249 -14.60 2.70 -14.44
N GLU A 250 -14.64 1.44 -14.88
CA GLU A 250 -15.32 1.01 -16.10
C GLU A 250 -16.85 1.17 -16.01
N GLU A 251 -17.42 0.92 -14.84
CA GLU A 251 -18.85 1.02 -14.55
C GLU A 251 -19.33 2.45 -14.24
N LEU A 252 -18.40 3.38 -13.94
CA LEU A 252 -18.72 4.78 -13.64
C LEU A 252 -19.36 5.50 -14.85
N PRO A 253 -20.54 6.12 -14.74
CA PRO A 253 -21.11 6.89 -15.85
C PRO A 253 -20.21 8.04 -16.30
N ASP A 254 -20.19 8.34 -17.61
CA ASP A 254 -19.37 9.43 -18.15
C ASP A 254 -19.73 10.79 -17.53
N GLU A 255 -21.01 11.03 -17.29
CA GLU A 255 -21.50 12.24 -16.61
C GLU A 255 -20.92 12.37 -15.19
N ASP A 256 -20.88 11.27 -14.44
CA ASP A 256 -20.34 11.25 -13.09
C ASP A 256 -18.83 11.47 -13.10
N TYR A 257 -18.11 10.94 -14.08
CA TYR A 257 -16.69 11.25 -14.27
C TYR A 257 -16.44 12.76 -14.38
N TRP A 258 -17.18 13.46 -15.24
CA TRP A 258 -16.99 14.90 -15.45
C TRP A 258 -17.39 15.74 -14.22
N LYS A 259 -18.40 15.30 -13.46
CA LYS A 259 -18.75 15.93 -12.17
C LYS A 259 -17.64 15.74 -11.14
N ILE A 260 -17.14 14.51 -10.98
CA ILE A 260 -16.04 14.21 -10.05
C ILE A 260 -14.79 15.01 -10.45
N ARG A 261 -14.47 15.08 -11.75
CA ARG A 261 -13.36 15.88 -12.29
C ARG A 261 -13.46 17.33 -11.82
N ASN A 262 -14.61 17.98 -11.94
CA ASN A 262 -14.79 19.36 -11.52
C ASN A 262 -14.52 19.56 -10.01
N ILE A 263 -14.92 18.60 -9.19
CA ILE A 263 -14.64 18.63 -7.74
C ILE A 263 -13.13 18.44 -7.50
N VAL A 264 -12.51 17.46 -8.18
CA VAL A 264 -11.08 17.17 -8.07
C VAL A 264 -10.20 18.36 -8.47
N ILE A 265 -10.50 19.04 -9.59
CA ILE A 265 -9.69 20.18 -10.05
C ILE A 265 -9.82 21.41 -9.12
N ALA A 266 -10.99 21.59 -8.49
CA ALA A 266 -11.23 22.70 -7.57
C ALA A 266 -10.49 22.51 -6.25
N GLU A 267 -10.42 21.28 -5.77
CA GLU A 267 -9.90 20.95 -4.44
C GLU A 267 -8.42 20.55 -4.44
N HIS A 268 -7.95 19.93 -5.52
CA HIS A 268 -6.60 19.38 -5.58
C HIS A 268 -5.59 20.44 -6.10
N PRO A 269 -4.57 20.82 -5.32
CA PRO A 269 -3.65 21.92 -5.68
C PRO A 269 -2.94 21.75 -7.04
N SER A 270 -2.67 20.51 -7.45
CA SER A 270 -1.96 20.21 -8.71
C SER A 270 -2.79 20.44 -9.98
N PHE A 271 -4.08 20.71 -9.84
CA PHE A 271 -5.03 20.83 -10.95
C PHE A 271 -5.75 22.19 -11.01
N LYS A 272 -5.31 23.18 -10.23
CA LYS A 272 -5.92 24.53 -10.22
C LYS A 272 -5.82 25.28 -11.55
N ASP A 273 -4.89 24.88 -12.41
CA ASP A 273 -4.70 25.40 -13.76
C ASP A 273 -5.63 24.75 -14.80
N VAL A 274 -6.37 23.71 -14.40
CA VAL A 274 -7.31 23.00 -15.29
C VAL A 274 -8.64 23.75 -15.29
N PRO A 275 -9.17 24.16 -16.46
CA PRO A 275 -10.46 24.83 -16.52
C PRO A 275 -11.60 23.89 -16.13
N PRO A 276 -12.64 24.41 -15.44
CA PRO A 276 -13.84 23.65 -15.13
C PRO A 276 -14.68 23.38 -16.37
N THR A 277 -15.45 22.31 -16.32
CA THR A 277 -16.45 21.99 -17.36
C THR A 277 -17.83 22.52 -16.96
N PRO A 278 -18.68 22.97 -17.91
CA PRO A 278 -18.45 23.11 -19.36
C PRO A 278 -17.54 24.30 -19.76
N PRO A 279 -16.83 24.25 -20.93
CA PRO A 279 -16.90 23.23 -21.98
C PRO A 279 -16.19 21.93 -21.60
N TYR A 280 -16.64 20.80 -22.16
CA TYR A 280 -16.12 19.46 -21.86
C TYR A 280 -14.91 19.13 -22.73
N GLU A 281 -13.75 19.69 -22.37
CA GLU A 281 -12.49 19.46 -23.09
C GLU A 281 -11.48 18.67 -22.24
N TYR A 282 -10.80 17.73 -22.88
CA TYR A 282 -9.70 16.99 -22.26
C TYR A 282 -8.48 17.90 -22.08
N HIS A 283 -7.84 17.78 -20.92
CA HIS A 283 -6.64 18.54 -20.60
C HIS A 283 -5.38 17.66 -20.71
N TYR A 284 -4.20 18.24 -20.87
CA TYR A 284 -2.94 17.47 -20.88
C TYR A 284 -2.65 16.73 -19.55
N LYS A 285 -3.39 17.07 -18.48
CA LYS A 285 -3.33 16.40 -17.17
C LYS A 285 -4.40 15.33 -16.98
N GLU A 286 -5.21 15.03 -17.99
CA GLU A 286 -6.38 14.17 -17.84
C GLU A 286 -6.02 12.78 -17.30
N ASP A 287 -4.89 12.19 -17.72
CA ASP A 287 -4.45 10.89 -17.19
C ASP A 287 -4.18 10.91 -15.68
N LYS A 288 -3.63 12.00 -15.17
CA LYS A 288 -3.39 12.19 -13.73
C LYS A 288 -4.70 12.41 -12.98
N ILE A 289 -5.64 13.15 -13.57
CA ILE A 289 -6.98 13.36 -13.03
C ILE A 289 -7.71 12.02 -12.97
N MET A 290 -7.75 11.26 -14.06
CA MET A 290 -8.32 9.92 -14.13
C MET A 290 -7.73 9.02 -13.05
N THR A 291 -6.41 8.98 -12.91
CA THR A 291 -5.74 8.17 -11.86
C THR A 291 -6.16 8.62 -10.45
N THR A 292 -6.38 9.92 -10.25
CA THR A 292 -6.86 10.47 -8.98
C THR A 292 -8.31 10.02 -8.73
N ILE A 293 -9.18 10.12 -9.73
CA ILE A 293 -10.57 9.67 -9.67
C ILE A 293 -10.66 8.17 -9.40
N GLN A 294 -9.85 7.35 -10.08
CA GLN A 294 -9.73 5.91 -9.80
C GLN A 294 -9.31 5.63 -8.35
N GLY A 295 -8.52 6.51 -7.74
CA GLY A 295 -8.15 6.43 -6.33
C GLY A 295 -9.27 6.83 -5.36
N LEU A 296 -10.26 7.62 -5.81
CA LEU A 296 -11.45 8.00 -5.04
C LEU A 296 -12.56 6.96 -5.10
N LEU A 297 -12.58 6.12 -6.14
CA LEU A 297 -13.55 5.03 -6.23
C LEU A 297 -13.20 3.98 -5.17
N HIS A 298 -14.16 3.68 -4.29
CA HIS A 298 -13.89 3.04 -3.00
C HIS A 298 -13.22 1.67 -3.13
N ARG A 299 -12.25 1.46 -2.23
CA ARG A 299 -11.79 0.12 -1.82
C ARG A 299 -12.21 -0.11 -0.38
N HIS A 300 -13.30 -0.84 -0.16
CA HIS A 300 -13.83 -1.04 1.19
C HIS A 300 -13.07 -2.14 1.95
N LEU A 301 -12.62 -1.81 3.17
CA LEU A 301 -12.19 -2.79 4.15
C LEU A 301 -13.41 -3.30 4.92
N ILE A 302 -13.80 -4.55 4.68
CA ILE A 302 -14.96 -5.16 5.32
C ILE A 302 -14.57 -5.68 6.71
N GLN A 303 -15.24 -5.18 7.75
CA GLN A 303 -15.02 -5.58 9.14
C GLN A 303 -15.76 -6.88 9.50
N ASP A 304 -15.25 -8.01 9.02
CA ASP A 304 -15.93 -9.31 9.09
C ASP A 304 -15.41 -10.25 10.19
N VAL A 305 -14.49 -9.80 11.05
CA VAL A 305 -13.91 -10.60 12.14
C VAL A 305 -14.72 -10.45 13.43
N SER A 306 -15.23 -11.57 13.96
CA SER A 306 -15.90 -11.61 15.26
C SER A 306 -14.93 -11.36 16.41
N VAL A 307 -15.44 -10.98 17.59
CA VAL A 307 -14.61 -10.78 18.81
C VAL A 307 -13.76 -12.02 19.12
N ALA A 308 -14.35 -13.22 19.03
CA ALA A 308 -13.64 -14.48 19.20
C ALA A 308 -12.52 -14.65 18.15
N GLY A 309 -12.78 -14.28 16.89
CA GLY A 309 -11.78 -14.29 15.83
C GLY A 309 -10.62 -13.32 16.11
N LYS A 310 -10.91 -12.12 16.62
CA LYS A 310 -9.87 -11.13 17.00
C LYS A 310 -8.98 -11.67 18.12
N ILE A 311 -9.58 -12.29 19.13
CA ILE A 311 -8.84 -12.94 20.23
C ILE A 311 -7.95 -14.06 19.69
N PHE A 312 -8.47 -14.90 18.80
CA PHE A 312 -7.69 -15.98 18.19
C PHE A 312 -6.50 -15.46 17.38
N ILE A 313 -6.71 -14.46 16.52
CA ILE A 313 -5.65 -13.80 15.75
C ILE A 313 -4.60 -13.19 16.70
N PHE A 314 -5.05 -12.52 17.77
CA PHE A 314 -4.14 -11.95 18.77
C PHE A 314 -3.28 -13.01 19.45
N ILE A 315 -3.86 -14.16 19.82
CA ILE A 315 -3.12 -15.28 20.43
C ILE A 315 -2.05 -15.82 19.47
N ILE A 316 -2.38 -16.00 18.20
CA ILE A 316 -1.41 -16.43 17.18
C ILE A 316 -0.26 -15.42 17.09
N TRP A 317 -0.59 -14.14 16.94
CA TRP A 317 0.39 -13.06 16.84
C TRP A 317 1.29 -13.00 18.08
N ALA A 318 0.70 -13.02 19.28
CA ALA A 318 1.42 -12.94 20.54
C ALA A 318 2.31 -14.17 20.76
N THR A 319 1.83 -15.37 20.41
CA THR A 319 2.62 -16.61 20.52
C THR A 319 3.80 -16.60 19.57
N ALA A 320 3.59 -16.17 18.33
CA ALA A 320 4.65 -16.06 17.33
C ALA A 320 5.70 -15.02 17.73
N PHE A 321 5.26 -13.85 18.21
CA PHE A 321 6.14 -12.81 18.73
C PHE A 321 6.93 -13.32 19.95
N ALA A 322 6.29 -14.03 20.88
CA ALA A 322 6.92 -14.56 22.08
C ALA A 322 7.81 -15.80 21.84
N SER A 323 7.86 -16.33 20.61
CA SER A 323 8.54 -17.60 20.31
C SER A 323 10.03 -17.68 20.74
N PRO A 324 10.87 -16.62 20.67
CA PRO A 324 12.24 -16.70 21.18
C PRO A 324 12.30 -16.98 22.69
N TRP A 325 11.44 -16.32 23.46
CA TRP A 325 11.38 -16.51 24.91
C TRP A 325 10.83 -17.89 25.28
N LEU A 326 9.83 -18.37 24.56
CA LEU A 326 9.27 -19.72 24.75
C LEU A 326 10.30 -20.82 24.47
N LEU A 327 11.23 -20.57 23.55
CA LEU A 327 12.28 -21.51 23.15
C LEU A 327 13.64 -21.25 23.84
N ASN A 328 13.73 -20.25 24.73
CA ASN A 328 14.97 -19.79 25.36
C ASN A 328 16.09 -19.47 24.35
N VAL A 329 15.71 -18.85 23.23
CA VAL A 329 16.63 -18.41 22.17
C VAL A 329 17.30 -17.11 22.59
N ASP A 330 18.63 -17.08 22.63
CA ASP A 330 19.39 -15.86 22.91
C ASP A 330 19.47 -14.94 21.68
N MET A 331 18.60 -13.93 21.64
CA MET A 331 18.58 -12.92 20.59
C MET A 331 19.57 -11.77 20.80
N SER A 332 20.28 -11.73 21.95
CA SER A 332 21.19 -10.63 22.31
C SER A 332 22.32 -10.45 21.31
N ARG A 333 22.72 -11.52 20.62
CA ARG A 333 23.77 -11.50 19.61
C ARG A 333 23.41 -10.60 18.43
N TYR A 334 22.15 -10.61 17.98
CA TYR A 334 21.70 -9.77 16.86
C TYR A 334 21.37 -8.35 17.32
N LEU A 335 20.81 -8.18 18.52
CA LEU A 335 20.61 -6.84 19.09
C LEU A 335 21.93 -6.06 19.17
N ARG A 336 22.99 -6.72 19.66
CA ARG A 336 24.35 -6.14 19.70
C ARG A 336 24.91 -5.80 18.31
N LEU A 337 24.58 -6.58 17.28
CA LEU A 337 24.99 -6.29 15.89
C LEU A 337 24.44 -4.93 15.41
N PHE A 338 23.27 -4.55 15.91
CA PHE A 338 22.63 -3.26 15.62
C PHE A 338 22.90 -2.22 16.71
N GLY A 339 23.81 -2.46 17.66
CA GLY A 339 24.19 -1.51 18.70
C GLY A 339 23.10 -1.26 19.76
N PHE A 340 22.23 -2.25 20.00
CA PHE A 340 21.20 -2.25 21.06
C PHE A 340 21.62 -3.08 22.27
#